data_AF-A0A4S8LF69-F1
#
_entry.id   AF-A0A4S8LF69-F1
#
_cell.length_a   1.000
_cell.length_b   1.000
_cell.length_c   1.000
_cell.angle_alpha   90.00
_cell.angle_beta   90.00
_cell.angle_gamma   90.00
#
_symmetry.space_group_name_H-M   'P 1'
#
loop_
_entity.id
_entity.type
_entity.pdbx_description
1 polymer ?
#
loop_
_entity_poly.entity_id
_entity_poly.type
_entity_poly.pdbx_seq_one_letter_code
_entity_poly.pdbx_strand_id
1 'polypeptide(L)' 'MKKKELLNDIYNVGIFGKAVAYVYTIEFQKRGLPHVHLLIILRHPFKLLTTDDVDSCISAQWTDPETQPLLFRTV' A
#
# COMPACT_ATOMS: atom_id res chain seq x y z
N MET A 1 10.73 -8.22 -8.00
CA MET A 1 10.11 -8.43 -6.66
C MET A 1 9.05 -7.36 -6.46
N LYS A 2 7.81 -7.74 -6.15
CA LYS A 2 6.64 -6.84 -6.07
C LYS A 2 6.88 -5.53 -5.30
N LYS A 3 7.66 -5.57 -4.21
CA LYS A 3 8.02 -4.36 -3.43
C LYS A 3 8.77 -3.31 -4.26
N LYS A 4 9.74 -3.72 -5.09
CA LYS A 4 10.56 -2.77 -5.88
C LYS A 4 9.73 -2.04 -6.92
N GLU A 5 8.82 -2.76 -7.56
CA GLU A 5 7.85 -2.19 -8.51
C GLU A 5 6.90 -1.24 -7.78
N LEU A 6 6.32 -1.66 -6.65
CA LEU A 6 5.47 -0.79 -5.82
C LEU A 6 6.19 0.52 -5.43
N LEU A 7 7.44 0.44 -4.96
CA LEU A 7 8.22 1.63 -4.61
C LEU A 7 8.54 2.50 -5.83
N ASN A 8 8.77 1.90 -7.00
CA ASN A 8 8.97 2.63 -8.24
C ASN A 8 7.70 3.40 -8.64
N ASP A 9 6.54 2.76 -8.55
CA ASP A 9 5.26 3.37 -8.92
C ASP A 9 4.91 4.53 -7.99
N ILE A 10 5.17 4.36 -6.69
CA ILE A 10 4.94 5.42 -5.70
C ILE A 10 5.94 6.58 -5.88
N TYR A 11 7.23 6.28 -5.98
CA TYR A 11 8.27 7.32 -5.87
C TYR A 11 8.67 7.93 -7.22
N ASN A 12 8.82 7.10 -8.26
CA ASN A 12 9.29 7.56 -9.57
C ASN A 12 8.12 7.91 -10.50
N VAL A 13 7.09 7.05 -10.55
CA VAL A 13 5.90 7.30 -11.38
C VAL A 13 4.99 8.34 -10.70
N GLY A 14 4.91 8.32 -9.37
CA GLY A 14 4.18 9.32 -8.59
C GLY A 14 2.67 9.09 -8.61
N ILE A 15 2.23 7.83 -8.46
CA ILE A 15 0.79 7.48 -8.50
C ILE A 15 -0.05 8.17 -7.41
N PHE A 16 0.57 8.61 -6.31
CA PHE A 16 -0.06 9.42 -5.25
C PHE A 16 0.41 10.89 -5.28
N GLY A 17 0.99 11.33 -6.40
CA GLY A 17 1.71 12.60 -6.51
C GLY A 17 3.16 12.50 -6.03
N LYS A 18 3.81 13.66 -5.84
CA LYS A 18 5.25 13.72 -5.55
C LYS A 18 5.56 13.30 -4.11
N ALA A 19 6.18 12.12 -3.93
CA ALA A 19 6.82 11.72 -2.69
C ALA A 19 8.16 12.45 -2.48
N VAL A 20 8.47 12.79 -1.23
CA VAL A 20 9.76 13.40 -0.83
C VAL A 20 10.64 12.42 -0.05
N ALA A 21 10.03 11.41 0.58
CA ALA A 21 10.73 10.34 1.28
C ALA A 21 9.80 9.13 1.47
N TYR A 22 10.39 7.97 1.73
CA TYR A 22 9.69 6.77 2.16
C TYR A 22 10.56 5.96 3.11
N VAL A 23 9.93 5.21 4.02
CA VAL A 23 10.58 4.26 4.92
C VAL A 23 9.75 2.98 4.90
N TYR A 24 10.41 1.81 4.90
CA TYR A 24 9.69 0.54 5.00
C TYR A 24 10.44 -0.46 5.88
N THR A 25 9.67 -1.36 6.49
CA THR A 25 10.17 -2.58 7.14
C THR A 25 9.44 -3.79 6.60
N ILE A 26 10.08 -4.95 6.64
CA ILE A 26 9.48 -6.24 6.30
C ILE A 26 9.46 -7.06 7.58
N GLU A 27 8.27 -7.50 7.98
CA GLU A 27 8.05 -8.32 9.16
C GLU A 27 7.44 -9.66 8.76
N PHE A 28 7.87 -10.75 9.39
CA PHE A 28 7.30 -12.06 9.13
C PHE A 28 6.26 -12.36 10.22
N GLN A 29 4.98 -12.40 9.82
CA GLN A 29 3.92 -12.78 10.74
C GLN A 29 3.95 -14.29 11.05
N LYS A 30 3.22 -14.74 12.08
CA LYS A 30 3.18 -16.16 12.53
C LYS A 30 2.85 -17.19 11.44
N ARG A 31 2.29 -16.74 10.29
CA ARG A 31 1.98 -17.57 9.12
C ARG A 31 3.10 -17.61 8.06
N GLY A 32 4.29 -17.05 8.36
CA GLY A 32 5.47 -17.11 7.50
C GLY A 32 5.45 -16.18 6.28
N LEU A 33 4.37 -15.43 6.07
CA LEU A 33 4.28 -14.47 4.96
C LEU A 33 4.93 -13.13 5.35
N PRO A 34 5.71 -12.52 4.45
CA PRO A 34 6.28 -11.20 4.67
C PRO A 34 5.18 -10.13 4.58
N HIS A 35 5.05 -9.34 5.63
CA HIS A 35 4.22 -8.14 5.72
C HIS A 35 5.12 -6.90 5.58
N VAL A 36 4.66 -5.89 4.85
CA VAL A 36 5.40 -4.64 4.65
C VAL A 36 4.71 -3.53 5.43
N HIS A 37 5.44 -2.88 6.34
CA HIS A 37 5.04 -1.57 6.86
C HIS A 37 5.72 -0.53 5.97
N LEU A 38 4.94 0.31 5.28
CA LEU A 38 5.43 1.34 4.36
C LEU A 38 4.88 2.70 4.77
N LEU A 39 5.77 3.64 5.07
CA LEU A 39 5.44 5.05 5.28
C LEU A 39 5.90 5.85 4.06
N ILE A 40 5.00 6.66 3.51
CA ILE A 40 5.25 7.53 2.36
C ILE A 40 5.04 8.97 2.80
N ILE A 41 6.01 9.84 2.53
CA ILE A 41 5.93 11.26 2.86
C ILE A 41 5.72 12.02 1.56
N LEU A 42 4.53 12.60 1.38
CA LEU A 42 4.15 13.38 0.19
C LEU A 42 4.50 14.87 0.35
N ARG A 43 4.89 15.51 -0.76
CA ARG A 43 5.08 16.98 -0.81
C ARG A 43 3.72 17.65 -0.56
N HIS A 44 3.72 18.81 0.09
CA HIS A 44 2.53 19.56 0.52
C HIS A 44 1.33 19.58 -0.45
N PRO A 45 1.47 19.91 -1.75
CA PRO A 45 0.31 19.99 -2.66
C PRO A 45 -0.32 18.63 -3.00
N PHE A 46 0.32 17.52 -2.64
CA PHE A 46 -0.18 16.16 -2.89
C PHE A 46 -0.59 15.45 -1.59
N LYS A 47 -0.58 16.14 -0.45
CA LYS A 47 -1.01 15.53 0.81
C LYS A 47 -2.53 15.29 0.76
N LEU A 48 -2.93 14.11 1.23
CA LEU A 48 -4.33 13.77 1.48
C LEU A 48 -4.70 14.42 2.83
N LEU A 49 -5.40 15.56 2.79
CA LEU A 49 -5.66 16.38 3.98
C LEU A 49 -7.12 16.28 4.44
N THR A 50 -8.01 15.78 3.58
CA THR A 50 -9.43 15.58 3.87
C THR A 50 -9.77 14.10 3.89
N THR A 51 -10.94 13.78 4.45
CA THR A 51 -11.50 12.42 4.38
C THR A 51 -11.73 11.98 2.95
N ASP A 52 -12.23 12.88 2.10
CA ASP A 52 -12.54 12.59 0.71
C ASP A 52 -11.26 12.28 -0.09
N ASP A 53 -10.16 12.99 0.19
CA ASP A 53 -8.86 12.68 -0.41
C ASP A 53 -8.40 11.26 -0.03
N VAL A 54 -8.54 10.90 1.24
CA VAL A 54 -8.18 9.57 1.75
C VAL A 54 -9.04 8.49 1.11
N ASP A 55 -10.36 8.65 1.13
CA ASP A 55 -11.32 7.68 0.60
C ASP A 55 -11.18 7.48 -0.91
N SER A 56 -10.73 8.51 -1.64
CA SER A 56 -10.48 8.42 -3.08
C SER A 56 -9.28 7.52 -3.44
N CYS A 57 -8.35 7.33 -2.51
CA CYS A 57 -7.04 6.73 -2.77
C CYS A 57 -6.76 5.48 -1.93
N ILE A 58 -7.41 5.33 -0.78
CA ILE A 58 -7.19 4.26 0.18
C ILE A 58 -8.48 3.46 0.33
N SER A 59 -8.38 2.15 0.11
CA SER A 59 -9.46 1.22 0.38
C SER A 59 -8.89 -0.08 0.95
N ALA A 60 -9.70 -0.78 1.73
CA ALA A 60 -9.43 -2.15 2.15
C ALA A 60 -10.56 -3.03 1.62
N GLN A 61 -10.19 -4.09 0.91
CA GLN A 61 -11.15 -5.05 0.36
C GLN A 61 -11.00 -6.37 1.10
N TRP A 62 -12.14 -6.95 1.49
CA TRP A 62 -12.18 -8.34 1.89
C TRP A 62 -12.21 -9.21 0.64
N THR A 63 -11.36 -10.24 0.59
CA THR A 63 -11.38 -11.21 -0.50
C THR A 63 -12.70 -11.97 -0.51
N ASP A 64 -13.28 -12.18 -1.68
CA ASP A 64 -14.56 -12.86 -1.81
C ASP A 64 -14.36 -14.40 -1.74
N PRO A 65 -15.11 -15.12 -0.89
CA PRO A 65 -14.89 -16.56 -0.67
C PRO A 65 -15.28 -17.44 -1.86
N GLU A 66 -16.18 -16.98 -2.75
CA GLU A 66 -16.65 -17.77 -3.89
C GLU A 66 -15.71 -17.57 -5.10
N THR A 67 -15.32 -16.33 -5.37
CA THR A 67 -14.50 -15.94 -6.52
C THR A 67 -13.00 -15.98 -6.22
N GLN A 68 -12.59 -15.80 -4.96
CA GLN A 68 -11.19 -15.78 -4.52
C GLN A 68 -10.91 -16.70 -3.31
N PRO A 69 -11.32 -17.98 -3.36
CA PRO A 69 -11.26 -18.89 -2.19
C PRO A 69 -9.86 -19.10 -1.62
N LEU A 70 -8.81 -19.05 -2.47
CA LEU A 70 -7.42 -19.21 -2.00
C LEU A 70 -6.93 -17.99 -1.23
N LEU A 71 -7.26 -16.78 -1.69
CA LEU A 71 -6.87 -15.55 -1.00
C LEU A 71 -7.65 -15.39 0.32
N PHE A 72 -8.94 -15.73 0.31
CA PHE A 72 -9.78 -15.74 1.52
C PHE A 72 -9.17 -16.62 2.63
N ARG A 73 -8.65 -17.80 2.28
CA ARG A 73 -8.03 -18.73 3.24
C ARG A 73 -6.67 -18.26 3.78
N THR A 74 -6.08 -17.23 3.19
CA THR A 74 -4.75 -16.73 3.57
C THR A 74 -4.83 -15.73 4.72
N VAL A 75 -5.98 -15.05 4.87
CA VAL A 75 -6.32 -14.15 5.99
C VAL A 75 -6.77 -14.96 7.20
#